data_AF-A0A932RF43-F1
#
_entry.id   AF-A0A932RF43-F1
#
_cell.length_a   1.000
_cell.length_b   1.000
_cell.length_c   1.000
_cell.angle_alpha   90.00
_cell.angle_beta   90.00
_cell.angle_gamma   90.00
#
_symmetry.space_group_name_H-M   'P 1'
#
loop_
_entity.id
_entity.type
_entity.pdbx_description
1 polymer ?
#
loop_
_entity_poly.entity_id
_entity_poly.type
_entity_poly.pdbx_seq_one_letter_code
_entity_poly.pdbx_strand_id
1 'polypeptide(L)' 'MANTKKLVKEERKKAKRAARKKIKAEKPKKGRDYARGSKKRKVKKMVRGQAKR' A
#
# COMPACT_ATOMS: atom_id res chain seq x y z
N MET A 1 -9.28 9.03 -6.28
CA MET A 1 -10.22 8.03 -6.86
C MET A 1 -11.62 8.48 -6.52
N ALA A 2 -12.57 8.35 -7.45
CA ALA A 2 -13.99 8.58 -7.18
C ALA A 2 -14.41 7.88 -5.88
N ASN A 3 -15.28 8.53 -5.09
CA ASN A 3 -15.68 8.06 -3.77
C ASN A 3 -16.40 6.70 -3.87
N THR A 4 -15.66 5.59 -3.71
CA THR A 4 -16.19 4.21 -3.73
C THR A 4 -17.00 3.85 -2.47
N LYS A 5 -17.42 4.85 -1.67
CA LYS A 5 -18.21 4.64 -0.45
C LYS A 5 -19.65 4.23 -0.77
N LYS A 6 -20.17 4.64 -1.94
CA LYS A 6 -21.52 4.30 -2.43
C LYS A 6 -21.60 2.96 -3.19
N LEU A 7 -20.47 2.28 -3.42
CA LEU A 7 -20.41 1.03 -4.18
C LEU A 7 -20.50 -0.19 -3.26
N VAL A 8 -21.17 -1.24 -3.74
CA VAL A 8 -21.22 -2.54 -3.06
C VAL A 8 -19.81 -3.15 -3.02
N LYS A 9 -19.54 -4.00 -2.01
CA LYS A 9 -18.21 -4.56 -1.72
C LYS A 9 -17.51 -5.16 -2.94
N GLU A 10 -18.25 -5.91 -3.76
CA GLU A 10 -17.69 -6.61 -4.93
C GLU A 10 -17.35 -5.66 -6.08
N GLU A 11 -18.22 -4.69 -6.35
CA GLU A 11 -17.97 -3.65 -7.36
C GLU A 11 -16.77 -2.79 -7.00
N ARG A 12 -16.66 -2.41 -5.72
CA ARG A 12 -15.52 -1.66 -5.19
C ARG A 12 -14.21 -2.44 -5.34
N LYS A 13 -14.22 -3.76 -5.10
CA LYS A 13 -13.04 -4.61 -5.32
C LYS A 13 -12.69 -4.68 -6.81
N LYS A 14 -13.67 -4.88 -7.69
CA LYS A 14 -13.48 -4.96 -9.14
C LYS A 14 -12.88 -3.65 -9.68
N ALA A 15 -13.43 -2.51 -9.29
CA ALA A 15 -12.92 -1.19 -9.67
C ALA A 15 -11.47 -0.96 -9.19
N LYS A 16 -11.17 -1.30 -7.92
CA LYS A 16 -9.81 -1.18 -7.38
C LYS A 16 -8.81 -2.11 -8.08
N ARG A 17 -9.21 -3.35 -8.41
CA ARG A 17 -8.37 -4.30 -9.16
C ARG A 17 -8.09 -3.79 -10.58
N ALA A 18 -9.11 -3.28 -11.28
CA ALA A 18 -8.96 -2.70 -12.61
C ALA A 18 -8.01 -1.50 -12.59
N ALA A 19 -8.16 -0.58 -11.63
CA ALA A 19 -7.26 0.55 -11.46
C ALA A 19 -5.81 0.10 -11.18
N ARG A 20 -5.60 -0.89 -10.31
CA ARG A 20 -4.26 -1.46 -10.05
C ARG A 20 -3.64 -2.08 -11.31
N LYS A 21 -4.44 -2.76 -12.14
CA LYS A 21 -3.98 -3.36 -13.40
C LYS A 21 -3.56 -2.28 -14.41
N LYS A 22 -4.38 -1.22 -14.57
CA LYS A 22 -4.06 -0.06 -15.41
C LYS A 22 -2.77 0.62 -14.97
N ILE A 23 -2.62 0.91 -13.67
CA ILE A 23 -1.39 1.53 -13.11
C ILE A 23 -0.16 0.65 -13.36
N LYS A 24 -0.28 -0.68 -13.22
CA LYS A 24 0.84 -1.60 -13.47
C LYS A 24 1.30 -1.57 -14.93
N ALA A 25 0.37 -1.39 -15.88
CA ALA A 25 0.66 -1.31 -17.30
C ALA A 25 1.20 0.07 -17.70
N GLU A 26 0.57 1.15 -17.23
CA GLU A 26 0.95 2.53 -17.59
C GLU A 26 2.22 3.02 -16.89
N LYS A 27 2.38 2.68 -15.60
CA LYS A 27 3.47 3.15 -14.74
C LYS A 27 4.00 1.99 -13.90
N PRO A 28 4.71 1.02 -14.52
CA PRO A 28 5.33 -0.07 -13.79
C PRO A 28 6.30 0.50 -12.75
N LYS A 29 6.16 0.03 -11.50
CA LYS A 29 7.08 0.43 -10.44
C LYS A 29 8.44 -0.20 -10.73
N LYS A 30 9.50 0.60 -10.59
CA LYS A 30 10.88 0.10 -10.67
C LYS A 30 11.08 -1.03 -9.66
N GLY A 31 11.96 -1.98 -10.02
CA GLY A 31 12.43 -3.01 -9.11
C GLY A 31 13.02 -2.40 -7.84
N ARG A 32 13.15 -3.19 -6.77
CA ARG A 32 13.85 -2.72 -5.57
C ARG A 32 15.35 -2.82 -5.82
N ASP A 33 16.09 -1.75 -5.56
CA ASP A 33 17.56 -1.75 -5.63
C ASP A 33 18.23 -2.41 -4.41
N TYR A 34 17.44 -3.05 -3.54
CA TYR A 34 17.89 -3.62 -2.28
C TYR A 34 17.12 -4.89 -1.97
N ALA A 35 17.82 -5.85 -1.33
CA ALA A 35 17.22 -7.11 -0.90
C ALA A 35 15.99 -6.86 -0.01
N ARG A 36 14.96 -7.68 -0.18
CA ARG A 36 13.73 -7.56 0.61
C ARG A 36 14.06 -7.67 2.10
N GLY A 37 13.71 -6.65 2.88
CA GLY A 37 13.98 -6.60 4.32
C GLY A 37 15.28 -5.89 4.73
N SER A 38 16.22 -5.64 3.81
CA SER A 38 17.50 -4.98 4.14
C SER A 38 17.33 -3.52 4.59
N LYS A 39 16.45 -2.74 3.95
CA LYS A 39 16.11 -1.36 4.37
C LYS A 39 14.99 -1.28 5.41
N LYS A 40 14.72 -2.34 6.17
CA LYS A 40 13.74 -2.26 7.27
C LYS A 40 14.27 -1.27 8.31
N ARG A 41 13.49 -0.22 8.63
CA ARG A 41 13.87 0.73 9.68
C ARG A 41 14.10 -0.06 10.97
N LYS A 42 15.34 -0.06 11.48
CA LYS A 42 15.64 -0.48 12.85
C LYS A 42 14.97 0.55 13.76
N VAL A 43 13.70 0.32 14.09
CA VAL A 43 13.01 1.14 15.08
C VAL A 43 13.73 0.92 16.40
N LYS A 44 14.23 2.00 17.01
CA LYS A 44 14.67 1.97 18.41
C LYS A 44 13.49 1.40 19.19
N LYS A 45 13.70 0.34 19.99
CA LYS A 45 12.64 -0.22 20.83
C LYS A 45 11.99 0.97 21.55
N MET A 46 10.74 1.27 21.25
CA MET A 46 9.97 2.18 22.10
C MET A 46 9.93 1.50 23.45
N VAL A 47 10.31 2.23 24.50
CA VAL A 47 10.14 1.75 25.87
C VAL A 47 8.67 1.35 26.01
N ARG A 48 8.40 0.17 26.59
CA ARG A 48 7.03 -0.29 26.86
C ARG A 48 6.26 0.86 27.52
N GLY A 49 5.19 1.34 26.88
CA GLY A 49 4.34 2.40 27.42
C GLY A 49 4.38 3.76 26.70
N GLN A 50 5.30 4.02 25.75
CA GLN A 50 5.20 5.25 24.94
C GLN A 50 4.12 5.12 23.86
N ALA A 51 2.91 5.58 24.19
CA ALA A 51 1.90 5.93 23.20
C ALA A 51 2.34 7.24 22.53
N LYS A 52 2.65 7.19 21.23
CA LYS A 52 2.82 8.41 20.43
C LYS A 52 1.43 8.98 20.18
N ARG A 53 0.98 9.89 21.05
CA ARG A 53 -0.07 10.86 20.70
C ARG A 53 0.46 11.81 19.64
#